data_AF-A0A4Y8Y240-F1
#
_entry.id   AF-A0A4Y8Y240-F1
#
_cell.length_a   1.000
_cell.length_b   1.000
_cell.length_c   1.000
_cell.angle_alpha   90.00
_cell.angle_beta   90.00
_cell.angle_gamma   90.00
#
_symmetry.space_group_name_H-M   'P 1'
#
loop_
_entity.id
_entity.type
_entity.pdbx_description
1 polymer ?
#
loop_
_entity_poly.entity_id
_entity_poly.type
_entity_poly.pdbx_seq_one_letter_code
_entity_poly.pdbx_strand_id
1 'polypeptide(L)'
;MKYEVIQDAGHEFKKLNARLSEILPEVSPVVEAVTELKLPSLVLFRIMTARQWMNEHKARENRLWKRELRELDSIPYRDLRAAAAKIKGERKGRRMYWLGVGAQTVEIEAGRPEVQVLPEALKHSGLLHDVDFLYKLVGHELTHLAQYEASKGLMWTATNTLFPRFRGITDRDHNFVKEGHAYWADKRITTKVLGHPVSTKEISPYASARYRRVHAARGPETDAYFQRSIDAVTELIDRRGISSFNRVWTNPNLVPEGAQTLNPELWHRHFERTAEI
;
A
#
# COMPACT_ATOMS: atom_id res chain seq x y z
N MET A 1 -17.99 -12.25 5.76
CA MET A 1 -17.30 -10.99 5.41
C MET A 1 -18.29 -10.07 4.74
N LYS A 2 -18.30 -8.78 5.07
CA LYS A 2 -19.18 -7.78 4.44
C LYS A 2 -18.36 -6.93 3.48
N TYR A 3 -18.91 -6.68 2.29
CA TYR A 3 -18.30 -5.82 1.27
C TYR A 3 -19.17 -4.59 1.05
N GLU A 4 -18.54 -3.42 0.99
CA GLU A 4 -19.20 -2.17 0.63
C GLU A 4 -18.36 -1.44 -0.43
N VAL A 5 -19.00 -1.03 -1.53
CA VAL A 5 -18.39 -0.19 -2.56
C VAL A 5 -19.19 1.11 -2.66
N ILE A 6 -18.66 2.19 -2.09
CA ILE A 6 -19.27 3.51 -2.11
C ILE A 6 -18.79 4.27 -3.36
N GLN A 7 -19.72 4.89 -4.08
CA GLN A 7 -19.43 5.61 -5.32
C GLN A 7 -19.72 7.11 -5.15
N ASP A 8 -18.66 7.90 -4.98
CA ASP A 8 -18.73 9.36 -4.78
C ASP A 8 -18.14 10.16 -5.96
N ALA A 9 -17.61 9.48 -6.98
CA ALA A 9 -16.92 10.07 -8.13
C ALA A 9 -17.83 10.46 -9.31
N GLY A 10 -19.14 10.23 -9.23
CA GLY A 10 -20.11 10.56 -10.27
C GLY A 10 -20.56 9.38 -11.14
N HIS A 11 -21.70 9.57 -11.83
CA HIS A 11 -22.46 8.50 -12.47
C HIS A 11 -21.72 7.74 -13.59
N GLU A 12 -20.75 8.36 -14.26
CA GLU A 12 -19.98 7.75 -15.34
C GLU A 12 -19.17 6.52 -14.87
N PHE A 13 -18.89 6.42 -13.57
CA PHE A 13 -18.12 5.32 -12.98
C PHE A 13 -18.98 4.21 -12.36
N LYS A 14 -20.30 4.19 -12.63
CA LYS A 14 -21.20 3.10 -12.19
C LYS A 14 -20.72 1.72 -12.63
N LYS A 15 -20.16 1.60 -13.84
CA LYS A 15 -19.61 0.33 -14.33
C LYS A 15 -18.41 -0.15 -13.52
N LEU A 16 -17.53 0.77 -13.09
CA LEU A 16 -16.40 0.43 -12.22
C LEU A 16 -16.91 -0.04 -10.85
N ASN A 17 -17.90 0.65 -10.27
CA ASN A 17 -18.52 0.23 -9.01
C ASN A 17 -19.11 -1.18 -9.08
N ALA A 18 -19.89 -1.47 -10.12
CA ALA A 18 -20.44 -2.81 -10.34
C ALA A 18 -19.34 -3.86 -10.47
N ARG A 19 -18.32 -3.57 -11.30
CA ARG A 19 -17.19 -4.49 -11.50
C ARG A 19 -16.41 -4.77 -10.22
N LEU A 20 -16.09 -3.75 -9.42
CA LEU A 20 -15.41 -3.95 -8.14
C LEU A 20 -16.28 -4.76 -7.17
N SER A 21 -17.59 -4.53 -7.17
CA SER A 21 -18.54 -5.29 -6.33
C SER A 21 -18.61 -6.78 -6.72
N GLU A 22 -18.40 -7.11 -8.00
CA GLU A 22 -18.30 -8.48 -8.51
C GLU A 22 -16.95 -9.12 -8.12
N ILE A 23 -15.83 -8.42 -8.31
CA ILE A 23 -14.48 -8.95 -8.09
C ILE A 23 -14.20 -9.20 -6.60
N LEU A 24 -14.68 -8.33 -5.71
CA LEU A 24 -14.39 -8.40 -4.27
C LEU A 24 -14.70 -9.77 -3.63
N PRO A 25 -15.93 -10.33 -3.74
CA PRO A 25 -16.24 -11.62 -3.14
C PRO A 25 -15.46 -12.78 -3.76
N GLU A 26 -15.02 -12.68 -5.02
CA GLU A 26 -14.22 -13.69 -5.70
C GLU A 26 -12.76 -13.69 -5.22
N VAL A 27 -12.16 -12.51 -5.12
CA VAL A 27 -10.73 -12.35 -4.78
C VAL A 27 -10.45 -12.48 -3.28
N SER A 28 -11.38 -12.05 -2.43
CA SER A 28 -11.19 -12.05 -0.96
C SER A 28 -10.78 -13.41 -0.36
N PRO A 29 -11.45 -14.54 -0.64
CA PRO A 29 -11.02 -15.85 -0.12
C PRO A 29 -9.63 -16.26 -0.66
N VAL A 30 -9.28 -15.85 -1.88
CA VAL A 30 -7.97 -16.14 -2.47
C VAL A 30 -6.87 -15.33 -1.79
N VAL A 31 -7.14 -14.07 -1.41
CA VAL A 31 -6.20 -13.25 -0.62
C VAL A 31 -5.89 -13.92 0.71
N GLU A 32 -6.92 -14.34 1.46
CA GLU A 32 -6.69 -15.03 2.75
C GLU A 32 -5.92 -16.34 2.56
N ALA A 33 -6.25 -17.11 1.51
CA ALA A 33 -5.57 -18.38 1.22
C ALA A 33 -4.12 -18.21 0.73
N VAL A 34 -3.80 -17.13 0.01
CA VAL A 34 -2.44 -16.86 -0.49
C VAL A 34 -1.57 -16.25 0.60
N THR A 35 -2.10 -15.31 1.36
CA THR A 35 -1.34 -14.55 2.35
C THR A 35 -1.31 -15.23 3.71
N GLU A 36 -2.21 -16.18 3.98
CA GLU A 36 -2.49 -16.74 5.31
C GLU A 36 -2.86 -15.66 6.36
N LEU A 37 -3.29 -14.50 5.91
CA LEU A 37 -3.76 -13.40 6.75
C LEU A 37 -5.28 -13.29 6.66
N LYS A 38 -5.90 -12.82 7.75
CA LYS A 38 -7.33 -12.53 7.78
C LYS A 38 -7.60 -11.14 7.24
N LEU A 39 -8.63 -11.02 6.42
CA LEU A 39 -9.18 -9.73 6.04
C LEU A 39 -10.06 -9.20 7.20
N PRO A 40 -10.22 -7.88 7.30
CA PRO A 40 -11.18 -7.29 8.25
C PRO A 40 -12.60 -7.76 7.95
N SER A 41 -13.46 -7.79 8.97
CA SER A 41 -14.86 -8.23 8.84
C SER A 41 -15.67 -7.38 7.86
N LEU A 42 -15.27 -6.12 7.68
CA LEU A 42 -15.78 -5.18 6.70
C LEU A 42 -14.66 -4.77 5.76
N VAL A 43 -14.89 -4.97 4.46
CA VAL A 43 -14.03 -4.48 3.38
C VAL A 43 -14.77 -3.32 2.70
N LEU A 44 -14.19 -2.13 2.80
CA LEU A 44 -14.76 -0.89 2.26
C LEU A 44 -13.91 -0.35 1.12
N PHE A 45 -14.51 -0.22 -0.06
CA PHE A 45 -13.95 0.47 -1.22
C PHE A 45 -14.71 1.77 -1.45
N ARG A 46 -14.00 2.87 -1.61
CA ARG A 46 -14.58 4.19 -1.89
C ARG A 46 -14.03 4.72 -3.21
N ILE A 47 -14.88 4.82 -4.21
CA ILE A 47 -14.55 5.39 -5.51
C ILE A 47 -14.79 6.90 -5.42
N MET A 48 -13.73 7.69 -5.57
CA MET A 48 -13.78 9.14 -5.35
C MET A 48 -12.98 9.90 -6.40
N THR A 49 -13.30 11.17 -6.58
CA THR A 49 -12.51 12.07 -7.42
C THR A 49 -11.15 12.34 -6.79
N ALA A 50 -10.15 12.67 -7.62
CA ALA A 50 -8.84 13.11 -7.14
C ALA A 50 -8.91 14.30 -6.15
N ARG A 51 -9.93 15.17 -6.28
CA ARG A 51 -10.13 16.31 -5.39
C ARG A 51 -10.57 15.88 -4.00
N GLN A 52 -11.54 14.97 -3.91
CA GLN A 52 -11.97 14.38 -2.64
C GLN A 52 -10.79 13.67 -1.96
N TRP A 53 -10.05 12.85 -2.70
CA TRP A 53 -8.85 12.16 -2.21
C TRP A 53 -7.80 13.10 -1.62
N MET A 54 -7.47 14.19 -2.33
CA MET A 54 -6.54 15.21 -1.81
C MET A 54 -7.05 15.85 -0.51
N ASN A 55 -8.35 16.12 -0.41
CA ASN A 55 -8.95 16.71 0.79
C ASN A 55 -8.95 15.72 1.97
N GLU A 56 -9.28 14.46 1.73
CA GLU A 56 -9.24 13.40 2.75
C GLU A 56 -7.83 13.20 3.29
N HIS A 57 -6.82 13.14 2.42
CA HIS A 57 -5.43 13.07 2.85
C HIS A 57 -5.00 14.29 3.67
N LYS A 58 -5.42 15.50 3.28
CA LYS A 58 -5.14 16.72 4.06
C LYS A 58 -5.78 16.63 5.45
N ALA A 59 -7.02 16.16 5.54
CA ALA A 59 -7.71 15.99 6.81
C ALA A 59 -7.03 14.92 7.68
N ARG A 60 -6.65 13.78 7.09
CA ARG A 60 -5.90 12.70 7.74
C ARG A 60 -4.57 13.19 8.31
N GLU A 61 -3.78 13.90 7.52
CA GLU A 61 -2.49 14.46 7.97
C GLU A 61 -2.66 15.40 9.17
N ASN A 62 -3.71 16.23 9.15
CA ASN A 62 -3.99 17.12 10.27
C ASN A 62 -4.39 16.33 11.53
N ARG A 63 -5.14 15.22 11.39
CA ARG A 63 -5.46 14.31 12.51
C ARG A 63 -4.21 13.62 13.04
N LEU A 64 -3.38 13.09 12.15
CA LEU A 64 -2.10 12.46 12.48
C LEU A 64 -1.17 13.43 13.22
N TRP A 65 -1.01 14.65 12.72
CA TRP A 65 -0.23 15.70 13.38
C TRP A 65 -0.71 15.93 14.81
N LYS A 66 -2.02 16.15 14.99
CA LYS A 66 -2.62 16.36 16.32
C LYS A 66 -2.44 15.16 17.24
N ARG A 67 -2.51 13.94 16.70
CA ARG A 67 -2.31 12.70 17.46
C ARG A 67 -0.87 12.58 17.94
N GLU A 68 0.09 12.72 17.03
CA GLU A 68 1.53 12.63 17.35
C GLU A 68 1.94 13.67 18.40
N LEU A 69 1.46 14.91 18.32
CA LEU A 69 1.75 15.95 19.31
C LEU A 69 1.15 15.67 20.70
N ARG A 70 0.12 14.81 20.80
CA ARG A 70 -0.46 14.42 22.10
C ARG A 70 0.25 13.20 22.69
N GLU A 71 0.72 12.29 21.83
CA GLU A 71 1.32 11.02 22.26
C GLU A 71 2.81 11.12 22.53
N LEU A 72 3.51 12.09 21.93
CA LEU A 72 4.95 12.27 22.09
C LEU A 72 5.23 13.46 23.00
N ASP A 73 5.93 13.19 24.10
CA ASP A 73 6.39 14.22 25.01
C ASP A 73 7.51 15.06 24.37
N SER A 74 7.39 16.38 24.50
CA SER A 74 8.46 17.35 24.25
C SER A 74 9.24 17.17 22.93
N ILE A 75 8.55 17.24 21.80
CA ILE A 75 9.20 17.25 20.47
C ILE A 75 9.97 18.57 20.25
N PRO A 76 11.30 18.53 19.97
CA PRO A 76 12.07 19.72 19.67
C PRO A 76 11.56 20.47 18.45
N TYR A 77 11.65 21.81 18.47
CA TYR A 77 11.17 22.67 17.39
C TYR A 77 11.77 22.36 16.01
N ARG A 78 13.02 21.88 15.97
CA ARG A 78 13.67 21.44 14.72
C ARG A 78 12.92 20.27 14.09
N ASP A 79 12.55 19.25 14.87
CA ASP A 79 11.82 18.08 14.40
C ASP A 79 10.39 18.46 13.97
N LEU A 80 9.74 19.38 14.69
CA LEU A 80 8.45 19.95 14.28
C LEU A 80 8.53 20.62 12.89
N ARG A 81 9.57 21.45 12.66
CA ARG A 81 9.78 22.08 11.34
C ARG A 81 10.04 21.05 10.23
N ALA A 82 10.83 20.02 10.51
CA ALA A 82 11.09 18.95 9.55
C ALA A 82 9.81 18.18 9.19
N ALA A 83 8.98 17.83 10.19
CA ALA A 83 7.70 17.17 9.99
C ALA A 83 6.72 18.05 9.17
N ALA A 84 6.66 19.36 9.44
CA ALA A 84 5.83 20.29 8.67
C ALA A 84 6.30 20.40 7.21
N ALA A 85 7.62 20.44 6.99
CA ALA A 85 8.21 20.42 5.65
C ALA A 85 7.89 19.11 4.90
N LYS A 86 7.97 17.95 5.59
CA LYS A 86 7.57 16.64 5.05
C LYS A 86 6.12 16.66 4.57
N ILE A 87 5.17 17.06 5.42
CA ILE A 87 3.74 17.17 5.03
C ILE A 87 3.55 18.09 3.82
N LYS A 88 4.23 19.25 3.79
CA LYS A 88 4.15 20.16 2.65
C LYS A 88 4.69 19.50 1.37
N GLY A 89 5.80 18.77 1.46
CA GLY A 89 6.38 17.98 0.38
C GLY A 89 5.41 16.90 -0.13
N GLU A 90 4.84 16.10 0.77
CA GLU A 90 3.88 15.05 0.44
C GLU A 90 2.62 15.60 -0.23
N ARG A 91 2.08 16.73 0.26
CA ARG A 91 0.95 17.42 -0.39
C ARG A 91 1.29 17.87 -1.81
N LYS A 92 2.47 18.44 -2.02
CA LYS A 92 2.95 18.83 -3.36
C LYS A 92 3.10 17.60 -4.25
N GLY A 93 3.71 16.54 -3.73
CA GLY A 93 3.89 15.26 -4.41
C GLY A 93 2.55 14.67 -4.87
N ARG A 94 1.58 14.53 -3.96
CA ARG A 94 0.24 14.03 -4.32
C ARG A 94 -0.43 14.86 -5.41
N ARG A 95 -0.34 16.19 -5.35
CA ARG A 95 -0.88 17.05 -6.42
C ARG A 95 -0.23 16.80 -7.79
N MET A 96 1.06 16.45 -7.81
CA MET A 96 1.80 16.19 -9.06
C MET A 96 1.60 14.76 -9.58
N TYR A 97 1.52 13.78 -8.68
CA TYR A 97 1.63 12.34 -9.01
C TYR A 97 0.35 11.53 -8.78
N TRP A 98 -0.80 12.15 -8.46
CA TRP A 98 -2.07 11.44 -8.25
C TRP A 98 -2.49 10.56 -9.44
N LEU A 99 -2.08 10.92 -10.66
CA LEU A 99 -2.35 10.12 -11.87
C LEU A 99 -1.72 8.72 -11.83
N GLY A 100 -0.69 8.53 -11.00
CA GLY A 100 -0.04 7.24 -10.79
C GLY A 100 -0.60 6.44 -9.62
N VAL A 101 -1.73 6.87 -9.03
CA VAL A 101 -2.41 6.21 -7.90
C VAL A 101 -3.76 5.70 -8.42
N GLY A 102 -3.85 4.42 -8.81
CA GLY A 102 -5.11 3.83 -9.26
C GLY A 102 -6.05 3.50 -8.10
N ALA A 103 -5.48 2.95 -7.03
CA ALA A 103 -6.10 2.80 -5.73
C ALA A 103 -5.06 2.99 -4.62
N GLN A 104 -5.54 3.11 -3.38
CA GLN A 104 -4.69 3.15 -2.20
C GLN A 104 -5.47 2.73 -0.96
N THR A 105 -4.92 1.81 -0.19
CA THR A 105 -5.39 1.47 1.16
C THR A 105 -4.93 2.50 2.18
N VAL A 106 -5.86 3.06 2.92
CA VAL A 106 -5.62 4.13 3.89
C VAL A 106 -6.44 3.93 5.17
N GLU A 107 -5.92 4.45 6.28
CA GLU A 107 -6.68 4.61 7.52
C GLU A 107 -7.10 6.08 7.64
N ILE A 108 -8.34 6.39 7.22
CA ILE A 108 -8.90 7.75 7.35
C ILE A 108 -9.39 8.00 8.78
N GLU A 109 -10.11 7.02 9.33
CA GLU A 109 -10.58 6.97 10.71
C GLU A 109 -9.82 5.85 11.43
N ALA A 110 -9.38 6.11 12.67
CA ALA A 110 -8.59 5.15 13.44
C ALA A 110 -9.35 3.83 13.60
N GLY A 111 -8.68 2.70 13.32
CA GLY A 111 -9.29 1.37 13.39
C GLY A 111 -10.17 1.00 12.20
N ARG A 112 -10.29 1.87 11.18
CA ARG A 112 -11.18 1.67 10.03
C ARG A 112 -10.43 1.90 8.72
N PRO A 113 -9.67 0.90 8.24
CA PRO A 113 -9.01 1.00 6.95
C PRO A 113 -10.05 0.94 5.81
N GLU A 114 -9.83 1.73 4.76
CA GLU A 114 -10.61 1.69 3.52
C GLU A 114 -9.69 1.74 2.30
N VAL A 115 -10.16 1.23 1.17
CA VAL A 115 -9.48 1.34 -0.13
C VAL A 115 -10.09 2.49 -0.90
N GLN A 116 -9.26 3.49 -1.26
CA GLN A 116 -9.69 4.63 -2.06
C GLN A 116 -9.32 4.40 -3.52
N VAL A 117 -10.30 4.37 -4.41
CA VAL A 117 -10.11 4.14 -5.85
C VAL A 117 -10.29 5.46 -6.60
N LEU A 118 -9.33 5.77 -7.47
CA LEU A 118 -9.29 7.00 -8.27
C LEU A 118 -9.59 6.66 -9.74
N PRO A 119 -10.87 6.71 -10.16
CA PRO A 119 -11.25 6.27 -11.49
C PRO A 119 -10.66 7.15 -12.59
N GLU A 120 -10.42 8.44 -12.36
CA GLU A 120 -9.76 9.31 -13.34
C GLU A 120 -8.28 8.93 -13.53
N ALA A 121 -7.60 8.46 -12.48
CA ALA A 121 -6.23 7.96 -12.60
C ALA A 121 -6.20 6.65 -13.40
N LEU A 122 -7.15 5.74 -13.15
CA LEU A 122 -7.34 4.53 -13.94
C LEU A 122 -7.67 4.84 -15.42
N LYS A 123 -8.51 5.85 -15.67
CA LYS A 123 -8.82 6.32 -17.03
C LYS A 123 -7.58 6.85 -17.73
N HIS A 124 -6.80 7.70 -17.05
CA HIS A 124 -5.59 8.29 -17.60
C HIS A 124 -4.46 7.30 -17.85
N SER A 125 -4.36 6.27 -17.02
CA SER A 125 -3.42 5.15 -17.20
C SER A 125 -3.88 4.13 -18.24
N GLY A 126 -5.12 4.24 -18.74
CA GLY A 126 -5.67 3.30 -19.73
C GLY A 126 -6.06 1.94 -19.14
N LEU A 127 -6.35 1.89 -17.83
CA LEU A 127 -6.60 0.67 -17.06
C LEU A 127 -8.02 0.61 -16.45
N LEU A 128 -8.85 1.64 -16.64
CA LEU A 128 -10.21 1.71 -16.08
C LEU A 128 -11.11 0.54 -16.48
N HIS A 129 -10.90 -0.03 -17.67
CA HIS A 129 -11.71 -1.11 -18.22
C HIS A 129 -10.93 -2.42 -18.40
N ASP A 130 -9.68 -2.45 -17.96
CA ASP A 130 -8.83 -3.63 -17.99
C ASP A 130 -9.21 -4.55 -16.83
N VAL A 131 -9.95 -5.61 -17.12
CA VAL A 131 -10.49 -6.51 -16.09
C VAL A 131 -9.37 -7.22 -15.32
N ASP A 132 -8.36 -7.73 -16.01
CA ASP A 132 -7.20 -8.39 -15.41
C ASP A 132 -6.47 -7.45 -14.45
N PHE A 133 -6.28 -6.19 -14.86
CA PHE A 133 -5.72 -5.18 -13.97
C PHE A 133 -6.60 -4.90 -12.76
N LEU A 134 -7.93 -4.87 -12.90
CA LEU A 134 -8.83 -4.67 -11.75
C LEU A 134 -8.74 -5.83 -10.74
N TYR A 135 -8.60 -7.08 -11.20
CA TYR A 135 -8.31 -8.22 -10.31
C TYR A 135 -6.98 -8.04 -9.57
N LYS A 136 -5.93 -7.62 -10.28
CA LYS A 136 -4.64 -7.30 -9.66
C LYS A 136 -4.79 -6.21 -8.60
N LEU A 137 -5.44 -5.10 -8.94
CA LEU A 137 -5.66 -3.96 -8.05
C LEU A 137 -6.43 -4.38 -6.80
N VAL A 138 -7.52 -5.14 -6.94
CA VAL A 138 -8.29 -5.63 -5.79
C VAL A 138 -7.43 -6.57 -4.93
N GLY A 139 -6.74 -7.54 -5.53
CA GLY A 139 -5.87 -8.46 -4.78
C GLY A 139 -4.75 -7.75 -4.01
N HIS A 140 -4.15 -6.73 -4.63
CA HIS A 140 -3.12 -5.89 -4.02
C HIS A 140 -3.65 -5.11 -2.82
N GLU A 141 -4.76 -4.39 -2.99
CA GLU A 141 -5.33 -3.55 -1.91
C GLU A 141 -5.96 -4.39 -0.79
N LEU A 142 -6.57 -5.53 -1.10
CA LEU A 142 -7.02 -6.46 -0.08
C LEU A 142 -5.85 -7.05 0.73
N THR A 143 -4.70 -7.28 0.09
CA THR A 143 -3.49 -7.70 0.82
C THR A 143 -3.08 -6.63 1.83
N HIS A 144 -3.17 -5.35 1.49
CA HIS A 144 -2.95 -4.27 2.45
C HIS A 144 -3.97 -4.27 3.60
N LEU A 145 -5.25 -4.51 3.34
CA LEU A 145 -6.23 -4.66 4.42
C LEU A 145 -5.91 -5.84 5.35
N ALA A 146 -5.45 -6.96 4.80
CA ALA A 146 -5.06 -8.13 5.59
C ALA A 146 -3.79 -7.85 6.43
N GLN A 147 -2.81 -7.14 5.88
CA GLN A 147 -1.63 -6.65 6.62
C GLN A 147 -2.02 -5.69 7.75
N TYR A 148 -2.98 -4.80 7.50
CA TYR A 148 -3.50 -3.89 8.51
C TYR A 148 -4.13 -4.69 9.66
N GLU A 149 -4.99 -5.65 9.35
CA GLU A 149 -5.68 -6.50 10.33
C GLU A 149 -4.67 -7.34 11.14
N ALA A 150 -3.68 -7.94 10.49
CA ALA A 150 -2.63 -8.73 11.11
C ALA A 150 -1.74 -7.92 12.06
N SER A 151 -1.46 -6.67 11.72
CA SER A 151 -0.66 -5.75 12.53
C SER A 151 -1.47 -4.91 13.52
N LYS A 152 -2.81 -5.02 13.51
CA LYS A 152 -3.74 -4.14 14.25
C LYS A 152 -3.43 -2.66 14.01
N GLY A 153 -3.06 -2.30 12.78
CA GLY A 153 -2.71 -0.94 12.38
C GLY A 153 -1.33 -0.43 12.82
N LEU A 154 -0.53 -1.22 13.54
CA LEU A 154 0.81 -0.81 13.99
C LEU A 154 1.74 -0.51 12.80
N MET A 155 1.70 -1.34 11.76
CA MET A 155 2.47 -1.15 10.52
C MET A 155 2.05 0.16 9.81
N TRP A 156 0.76 0.50 9.80
CA TRP A 156 0.27 1.77 9.25
C TRP A 156 0.75 2.97 10.06
N THR A 157 0.76 2.86 11.38
CA THR A 157 1.30 3.92 12.23
C THR A 157 2.80 4.12 11.97
N ALA A 158 3.56 3.03 11.84
CA ALA A 158 4.99 3.09 11.57
C ALA A 158 5.33 3.70 10.20
N THR A 159 4.60 3.32 9.14
CA THR A 159 4.80 3.88 7.80
C THR A 159 4.40 5.35 7.68
N ASN A 160 3.40 5.78 8.45
CA ASN A 160 2.84 7.13 8.35
C ASN A 160 3.39 8.12 9.38
N THR A 161 4.10 7.68 10.42
CA THR A 161 4.54 8.61 11.48
C THR A 161 5.37 9.78 10.94
N LEU A 162 5.15 10.94 11.56
CA LEU A 162 5.91 12.15 11.28
C LEU A 162 7.22 12.20 12.07
N PHE A 163 7.36 11.34 13.08
CA PHE A 163 8.42 11.38 14.08
C PHE A 163 9.03 9.98 14.30
N PRO A 164 9.56 9.32 13.26
CA PRO A 164 10.04 7.93 13.36
C PRO A 164 11.15 7.75 14.42
N ARG A 165 11.97 8.78 14.63
CA ARG A 165 13.00 8.81 15.69
C ARG A 165 12.44 8.66 17.09
N PHE A 166 11.36 9.37 17.40
CA PHE A 166 10.72 9.33 18.72
C PHE A 166 9.92 8.05 18.93
N ARG A 167 9.66 7.31 17.86
CA ARG A 167 9.01 6.00 17.87
C ARG A 167 10.03 4.84 17.80
N GLY A 168 11.34 5.12 17.77
CA GLY A 168 12.38 4.09 17.70
C GLY A 168 12.43 3.30 16.39
N ILE A 169 11.90 3.85 15.29
CA ILE A 169 11.75 3.15 14.00
C ILE A 169 12.42 3.86 12.82
N THR A 170 13.31 4.83 13.07
CA THR A 170 14.01 5.59 12.02
C THR A 170 14.63 4.69 10.96
N ASP A 171 15.26 3.60 11.38
CA ASP A 171 16.09 2.79 10.50
C ASP A 171 15.30 1.67 9.83
N ARG A 172 14.03 1.46 10.19
CA ARG A 172 13.19 0.33 9.75
C ARG A 172 12.36 0.69 8.53
N ASP A 173 12.53 -0.05 7.44
CA ASP A 173 11.80 0.18 6.20
C ASP A 173 10.52 -0.67 6.12
N HIS A 174 9.50 -0.17 6.81
CA HIS A 174 8.17 -0.79 6.85
C HIS A 174 7.49 -0.82 5.47
N ASN A 175 7.71 0.20 4.63
CA ASN A 175 7.13 0.24 3.29
C ASN A 175 7.75 -0.82 2.38
N PHE A 176 9.05 -1.11 2.51
CA PHE A 176 9.72 -2.16 1.75
C PHE A 176 9.05 -3.52 1.96
N VAL A 177 8.69 -3.88 3.20
CA VAL A 177 8.00 -5.15 3.48
C VAL A 177 6.55 -5.10 3.01
N LYS A 178 5.84 -4.02 3.34
CA LYS A 178 4.42 -3.84 3.06
C LYS A 178 4.11 -3.96 1.56
N GLU A 179 4.84 -3.21 0.73
CA GLU A 179 4.67 -3.17 -0.73
C GLU A 179 5.18 -4.46 -1.39
N GLY A 180 6.35 -4.97 -0.96
CA GLY A 180 6.93 -6.20 -1.50
C GLY A 180 6.03 -7.41 -1.31
N HIS A 181 5.42 -7.55 -0.12
CA HIS A 181 4.43 -8.60 0.14
C HIS A 181 3.14 -8.41 -0.66
N ALA A 182 2.66 -7.18 -0.83
CA ALA A 182 1.44 -6.93 -1.62
C ALA A 182 1.64 -7.30 -3.10
N TYR A 183 2.78 -6.97 -3.69
CA TYR A 183 3.13 -7.39 -5.05
C TYR A 183 3.41 -8.90 -5.17
N TRP A 184 4.06 -9.50 -4.16
CA TRP A 184 4.22 -10.95 -4.08
C TRP A 184 2.87 -11.68 -4.08
N ALA A 185 1.92 -11.16 -3.30
CA ALA A 185 0.58 -11.71 -3.16
C ALA A 185 -0.24 -11.50 -4.44
N ASP A 186 -0.27 -10.28 -4.98
CA ASP A 186 -1.09 -9.98 -6.17
C ASP A 186 -0.70 -10.85 -7.37
N LYS A 187 0.58 -11.19 -7.53
CA LYS A 187 1.08 -12.07 -8.59
C LYS A 187 0.50 -13.49 -8.43
N ARG A 188 0.49 -14.00 -7.20
CA ARG A 188 -0.05 -15.33 -6.87
C ARG A 188 -1.57 -15.36 -6.95
N ILE A 189 -2.24 -14.31 -6.48
CA ILE A 189 -3.70 -14.15 -6.55
C ILE A 189 -4.15 -14.13 -8.01
N THR A 190 -3.55 -13.27 -8.84
CA THR A 190 -3.89 -13.19 -10.26
C THR A 190 -3.61 -14.50 -10.99
N THR A 191 -2.48 -15.16 -10.70
CA THR A 191 -2.20 -16.50 -11.25
C THR A 191 -3.28 -17.52 -10.88
N LYS A 192 -3.77 -17.51 -9.64
CA LYS A 192 -4.82 -18.44 -9.19
C LYS A 192 -6.20 -18.14 -9.79
N VAL A 193 -6.56 -16.86 -9.91
CA VAL A 193 -7.90 -16.45 -10.37
C VAL A 193 -7.99 -16.42 -11.89
N LEU A 194 -6.95 -15.91 -12.56
CA LEU A 194 -6.95 -15.65 -14.01
C LEU A 194 -6.15 -16.70 -14.81
N GLY A 195 -5.35 -17.54 -14.14
CA GLY A 195 -4.46 -18.50 -14.79
C GLY A 195 -3.08 -17.94 -15.18
N HIS A 196 -2.87 -16.62 -15.04
CA HIS A 196 -1.59 -15.96 -15.32
C HIS A 196 -1.33 -14.77 -14.38
N PRO A 197 -0.07 -14.41 -14.14
CA PRO A 197 0.26 -13.21 -13.39
C PRO A 197 -0.02 -11.95 -14.24
N VAL A 198 -0.62 -10.92 -13.63
CA VAL A 198 -0.84 -9.63 -14.31
C VAL A 198 0.34 -8.69 -14.04
N SER A 199 1.00 -8.24 -15.11
CA SER A 199 2.14 -7.32 -15.07
C SER A 199 1.69 -5.87 -15.22
N THR A 200 2.35 -4.97 -14.50
CA THR A 200 2.20 -3.51 -14.63
C THR A 200 3.50 -2.82 -15.03
N LYS A 201 4.48 -3.60 -15.51
CA LYS A 201 5.78 -3.07 -15.96
C LYS A 201 5.65 -2.24 -17.23
N GLU A 202 4.70 -2.59 -18.08
CA GLU A 202 4.46 -1.90 -19.34
C GLU A 202 3.35 -0.87 -19.18
N ILE A 203 3.57 0.32 -19.72
CA ILE A 203 2.54 1.35 -19.79
C ILE A 203 1.49 0.92 -20.81
N SER A 204 0.21 0.89 -20.41
CA SER A 204 -0.91 0.60 -21.31
C SER A 204 -0.81 1.40 -22.62
N PRO A 205 -1.08 0.79 -23.79
CA PRO A 205 -1.14 1.52 -25.05
C PRO A 205 -2.20 2.63 -25.03
N TYR A 206 -3.25 2.47 -24.21
CA TYR A 206 -4.33 3.45 -24.04
C TYR A 206 -4.00 4.55 -23.02
N ALA A 207 -2.81 4.55 -22.42
CA ALA A 207 -2.40 5.57 -21.47
C ALA A 207 -2.28 6.95 -22.13
N SER A 208 -2.88 7.94 -21.51
CA SER A 208 -2.85 9.33 -21.95
C SER A 208 -1.44 9.93 -21.91
N ALA A 209 -1.16 10.92 -22.77
CA ALA A 209 0.13 11.63 -22.78
C ALA A 209 0.47 12.27 -21.42
N ARG A 210 -0.55 12.73 -20.68
CA ARG A 210 -0.37 13.29 -19.33
C ARG A 210 0.12 12.22 -18.35
N TYR A 211 -0.47 11.03 -18.36
CA TYR A 211 0.00 9.92 -17.53
C TYR A 211 1.43 9.53 -17.89
N ARG A 212 1.74 9.37 -19.18
CA ARG A 212 3.09 9.01 -19.66
C ARG A 212 4.16 10.00 -19.16
N ARG A 213 3.88 11.30 -19.17
CA ARG A 213 4.80 12.31 -18.61
C ARG A 213 5.02 12.16 -17.10
N VAL A 214 3.94 11.92 -16.35
CA VAL A 214 4.03 11.70 -14.89
C VAL A 214 4.78 10.41 -14.57
N HIS A 215 4.52 9.35 -15.34
CA HIS A 215 5.23 8.08 -15.23
C HIS A 215 6.71 8.21 -15.56
N ALA A 216 7.07 8.88 -16.66
CA ALA A 216 8.47 9.12 -17.02
C ALA A 216 9.22 9.98 -16.00
N ALA A 217 8.50 10.81 -15.23
CA ALA A 217 9.07 11.58 -14.14
C ALA A 217 9.27 10.75 -12.85
N ARG A 218 8.78 9.50 -12.78
CA ARG A 218 9.21 8.54 -11.76
C ARG A 218 10.61 8.06 -12.17
N GLY A 219 11.60 8.38 -11.34
CA GLY A 219 12.99 8.03 -11.63
C GLY A 219 13.24 6.53 -11.52
N PRO A 220 14.29 6.00 -12.19
CA PRO A 220 14.62 4.57 -12.18
C PRO A 220 14.91 4.03 -10.76
N GLU A 221 15.31 4.89 -9.83
CA GLU A 221 15.54 4.52 -8.43
C GLU A 221 14.26 4.03 -7.73
N THR A 222 13.09 4.60 -8.07
CA THR A 222 11.81 4.18 -7.50
C THR A 222 11.46 2.78 -7.96
N ASP A 223 11.58 2.51 -9.26
CA ASP A 223 11.29 1.19 -9.83
C ASP A 223 12.28 0.14 -9.30
N ALA A 224 13.56 0.49 -9.20
CA ALA A 224 14.58 -0.38 -8.62
C ALA A 224 14.31 -0.69 -7.14
N TYR A 225 13.81 0.29 -6.36
CA TYR A 225 13.40 0.07 -4.98
C TYR A 225 12.27 -0.96 -4.87
N PHE A 226 11.19 -0.79 -5.64
CA PHE A 226 10.07 -1.73 -5.63
C PHE A 226 10.47 -3.12 -6.12
N GLN A 227 11.27 -3.21 -7.18
CA GLN A 227 11.74 -4.50 -7.68
C GLN A 227 12.59 -5.24 -6.61
N ARG A 228 13.52 -4.55 -5.94
CA ARG A 228 14.27 -5.15 -4.82
C ARG A 228 13.38 -5.61 -3.68
N SER A 229 12.35 -4.82 -3.34
CA SER A 229 11.36 -5.17 -2.32
C SER A 229 10.60 -6.45 -2.68
N ILE A 230 10.13 -6.57 -3.93
CA ILE A 230 9.43 -7.75 -4.43
C ILE A 230 10.35 -8.98 -4.37
N ASP A 231 11.57 -8.85 -4.89
CA ASP A 231 12.51 -9.97 -4.98
C ASP A 231 12.93 -10.45 -3.59
N ALA A 232 13.26 -9.53 -2.68
CA ALA A 232 13.66 -9.84 -1.31
C ALA A 232 12.56 -10.55 -0.51
N VAL A 233 11.31 -10.07 -0.62
CA VAL A 233 10.16 -10.69 0.06
C VAL A 233 9.85 -12.06 -0.55
N THR A 234 9.89 -12.16 -1.88
CA THR A 234 9.66 -13.43 -2.58
C THR A 234 10.65 -14.49 -2.13
N GLU A 235 11.93 -14.15 -2.16
CA GLU A 235 12.99 -15.06 -1.76
C GLU A 235 12.89 -15.47 -0.29
N LEU A 236 12.57 -14.53 0.62
CA LEU A 236 12.39 -14.86 2.03
C LEU A 236 11.22 -15.82 2.26
N ILE A 237 10.10 -15.61 1.58
CA ILE A 237 8.93 -16.49 1.67
C ILE A 237 9.23 -17.86 1.05
N ASP A 238 9.91 -17.91 -0.09
CA ASP A 238 10.28 -19.17 -0.73
C ASP A 238 11.26 -19.99 0.15
N ARG A 239 12.17 -19.32 0.88
CA ARG A 239 13.13 -19.97 1.79
C ARG A 239 12.49 -20.41 3.13
N ARG A 240 11.60 -19.61 3.72
CA ARG A 240 11.14 -19.79 5.12
C ARG A 240 9.65 -20.11 5.26
N GLY A 241 8.89 -20.04 4.18
CA GLY A 241 7.43 -20.15 4.18
C GLY A 241 6.72 -18.85 4.59
N ILE A 242 5.49 -18.70 4.11
CA ILE A 242 4.65 -17.52 4.34
C ILE A 242 4.29 -17.34 5.82
N SER A 243 4.03 -18.42 6.56
CA SER A 243 3.69 -18.34 7.98
C SER A 243 4.86 -17.76 8.81
N SER A 244 6.11 -18.14 8.50
CA SER A 244 7.30 -17.55 9.11
C SER A 244 7.41 -16.06 8.78
N PHE A 245 7.24 -15.71 7.50
CA PHE A 245 7.30 -14.33 7.04
C PHE A 245 6.27 -13.44 7.76
N ASN A 246 5.04 -13.93 7.94
CA ASN A 246 3.94 -13.19 8.56
C ASN A 246 4.19 -12.73 10.00
N ARG A 247 5.23 -13.22 10.67
CA ARG A 247 5.67 -12.67 11.96
C ARG A 247 6.08 -11.20 11.88
N VAL A 248 6.47 -10.70 10.70
CA VAL A 248 6.85 -9.29 10.49
C VAL A 248 5.71 -8.31 10.80
N TRP A 249 4.45 -8.75 10.75
CA TRP A 249 3.30 -7.90 11.04
C TRP A 249 3.15 -7.58 12.53
N THR A 250 3.73 -8.40 13.41
CA THR A 250 3.64 -8.25 14.87
C THR A 250 5.00 -8.04 15.55
N ASN A 251 6.11 -8.34 14.86
CA ASN A 251 7.46 -8.14 15.37
C ASN A 251 8.23 -7.11 14.51
N PRO A 252 8.38 -5.86 14.96
CA PRO A 252 9.09 -4.81 14.21
C PRO A 252 10.59 -5.10 14.02
N ASN A 253 11.19 -5.98 14.82
CA ASN A 253 12.60 -6.35 14.66
C ASN A 253 12.84 -7.21 13.42
N LEU A 254 11.79 -7.78 12.81
CA LEU A 254 11.88 -8.52 11.54
C LEU A 254 11.78 -7.60 10.32
N VAL A 255 11.45 -6.32 10.49
CA VAL A 255 11.43 -5.32 9.41
C VAL A 255 12.89 -4.94 9.08
N PRO A 256 13.27 -4.91 7.79
CA PRO A 256 14.64 -4.64 7.40
C PRO A 256 15.05 -3.23 7.78
N GLU A 257 16.32 -3.09 8.15
CA GLU A 257 16.96 -1.79 8.26
C GLU A 257 17.38 -1.25 6.88
N GLY A 258 17.65 0.05 6.77
CA GLY A 258 18.05 0.68 5.49
C GLY A 258 19.23 0.01 4.77
N ALA A 259 20.25 -0.47 5.50
CA ALA A 259 21.35 -1.23 4.89
C ALA A 259 20.91 -2.62 4.37
N GLN A 260 19.90 -3.21 5.00
CA GLN A 260 19.35 -4.52 4.65
C GLN A 260 18.40 -4.43 3.45
N THR A 261 17.76 -3.28 3.19
CA THR A 261 16.97 -3.08 1.96
C THR A 261 17.82 -2.88 0.71
N LEU A 262 19.07 -2.44 0.89
CA LEU A 262 20.08 -2.39 -0.18
C LEU A 262 20.74 -3.75 -0.43
N ASN A 263 20.76 -4.63 0.57
CA ASN A 263 21.33 -5.97 0.49
C ASN A 263 20.39 -7.01 1.14
N PRO A 264 19.44 -7.58 0.36
CA PRO A 264 18.44 -8.53 0.87
C PRO A 264 19.00 -9.73 1.64
N GLU A 265 20.21 -10.20 1.31
CA GLU A 265 20.84 -11.31 2.01
C GLU A 265 21.26 -10.94 3.46
N LEU A 266 21.52 -9.65 3.74
CA LEU A 266 21.67 -9.18 5.12
C LEU A 266 20.34 -9.24 5.87
N TRP A 267 19.23 -8.89 5.20
CA TRP A 267 17.91 -9.01 5.81
C TRP A 267 17.55 -10.45 6.10
N HIS A 268 17.77 -11.38 5.16
CA HIS A 268 17.44 -12.79 5.35
C HIS A 268 18.18 -13.39 6.54
N ARG A 269 19.51 -13.19 6.63
CA ARG A 269 20.31 -13.66 7.79
C ARG A 269 19.88 -13.02 9.11
N HIS A 270 19.45 -11.77 9.08
CA HIS A 270 18.89 -11.10 10.26
C HIS A 270 17.55 -11.70 10.66
N PHE A 271 16.67 -11.95 9.68
CA PHE A 271 15.36 -12.55 9.88
C PHE A 271 15.48 -13.93 10.53
N GLU A 272 16.40 -14.77 10.04
CA GLU A 272 16.62 -16.12 10.59
C GLU A 272 17.04 -16.09 12.05
N ARG A 273 18.07 -15.32 12.39
CA ARG A 273 18.56 -15.19 13.77
C ARG A 273 17.50 -14.65 14.73
N THR A 274 16.65 -13.74 14.24
CA THR A 274 15.62 -13.09 15.07
C THR A 274 14.36 -13.96 15.17
N ALA A 275 14.10 -14.81 14.17
CA ALA A 275 12.94 -15.70 14.16
C ALA A 275 13.15 -16.97 15.01
N GLU A 276 14.37 -17.37 15.32
CA GLU A 276 14.65 -18.54 16.17
C GLU A 276 14.47 -18.26 17.68
N ILE A 277 14.27 -16.98 18.04
CA ILE A 277 13.93 -16.50 19.38
C ILE A 277 12.43 -16.25 19.45
#